data_AF-A0A1C7W7U9-F1
#
_entry.id   AF-A0A1C7W7U9-F1
#
_cell.length_a   1.000
_cell.length_b   1.000
_cell.length_c   1.000
_cell.angle_alpha   90.00
_cell.angle_beta   90.00
_cell.angle_gamma   90.00
#
_symmetry.space_group_name_H-M   'P 1'
#
loop_
_entity.id
_entity.type
_entity.pdbx_description
1 polymer ?
#
loop_
_entity_poly.entity_id
_entity_poly.type
_entity_poly.pdbx_seq_one_letter_code
_entity_poly.pdbx_strand_id
1 'polypeptide(L)'
;MVSHDKRLHCVLDWRYMGDLGMSGFKGTPGPWKYAKNGPHWNNAALERISIEFGIYGENIADTVYEENDARLIAAAPDLLEACERARSHLYQAGYEPKENSLNPNEDLLFQLDATISNAIGE
;
A
#
# COMPACT_ATOMS: atom_id res chain seq x y z
N MET A 1 10.49 26.53 43.86
CA MET A 1 10.57 26.78 42.40
C MET A 1 11.73 25.95 41.88
N VAL A 2 11.53 25.29 40.74
CA VAL A 2 12.39 24.27 40.09
C VAL A 2 12.20 22.83 40.60
N SER A 3 11.22 22.14 40.01
CA SER A 3 11.18 20.67 39.92
C SER A 3 11.85 20.26 38.62
N HIS A 4 12.90 19.44 38.68
CA HIS A 4 13.51 18.77 37.54
C HIS A 4 12.98 17.34 37.49
N ASP A 5 11.92 17.11 36.72
CA ASP A 5 11.55 15.76 36.29
C ASP A 5 11.96 15.59 34.82
N LYS A 6 13.11 14.92 34.61
CA LYS A 6 13.57 14.49 33.30
C LYS A 6 13.12 13.05 33.08
N ARG A 7 11.86 12.87 32.73
CA ARG A 7 11.36 11.65 32.11
C ARG A 7 10.97 11.95 30.66
N LEU A 8 11.96 11.90 29.79
CA LEU A 8 11.79 11.77 28.34
C LEU A 8 11.13 10.42 28.06
N HIS A 9 9.80 10.35 28.17
CA HIS A 9 9.04 9.29 27.54
C HIS A 9 8.85 9.67 26.07
N CYS A 10 9.87 9.39 25.26
CA CYS A 10 9.70 9.26 23.83
C CYS A 10 9.04 7.90 23.56
N VAL A 11 7.75 7.80 23.88
CA VAL A 11 6.92 6.72 23.38
C VAL A 11 6.27 7.27 22.13
N LEU A 12 6.91 7.03 20.98
CA LEU A 12 6.22 7.12 19.70
C LEU A 12 5.14 6.04 19.75
N ASP A 13 3.92 6.45 20.11
CA ASP A 13 2.77 5.57 20.23
C ASP A 13 2.18 5.30 18.84
N TRP A 14 2.80 4.34 18.16
CA TRP A 14 2.33 3.65 16.96
C TRP A 14 0.89 3.11 17.04
N ARG A 15 0.25 3.07 18.22
CA ARG A 15 -1.11 2.54 18.40
C ARG A 15 -2.24 3.52 18.08
N TYR A 16 -1.95 4.79 17.75
CA TYR A 16 -3.00 5.81 17.54
C TYR A 16 -3.19 6.25 16.07
N MET A 17 -2.53 5.60 15.11
CA MET A 17 -2.66 5.85 13.67
C MET A 17 -2.81 4.58 12.82
N GLY A 18 -3.04 3.41 13.43
CA GLY A 18 -3.01 2.13 12.71
C GLY A 18 -4.08 1.17 13.19
N ASP A 19 -5.26 1.20 12.56
CA ASP A 19 -6.14 0.02 12.43
C ASP A 19 -7.25 0.19 11.36
N LEU A 20 -7.07 1.05 10.35
CA LEU A 20 -8.01 1.18 9.22
C LEU A 20 -7.39 0.83 7.85
N GLY A 21 -6.13 0.42 7.83
CA GLY A 21 -5.38 0.15 6.60
C GLY A 21 -5.26 -1.34 6.30
N MET A 22 -5.66 -1.74 5.10
CA MET A 22 -5.40 -3.05 4.47
C MET A 22 -5.75 -4.27 5.31
N SER A 23 -7.01 -4.35 5.76
CA SER A 23 -7.46 -5.47 6.59
C SER A 23 -7.40 -6.79 5.80
N GLY A 24 -6.36 -7.59 6.03
CA GLY A 24 -6.17 -8.90 5.41
C GLY A 24 -4.86 -9.07 4.64
N PHE A 25 -4.19 -7.98 4.24
CA PHE A 25 -2.87 -8.06 3.63
C PHE A 25 -1.80 -8.47 4.66
N LYS A 26 -1.09 -9.56 4.40
CA LYS A 26 -0.09 -10.15 5.31
C LYS A 26 1.37 -9.78 4.96
N GLY A 27 1.56 -8.88 4.00
CA GLY A 27 2.89 -8.44 3.55
C GLY A 27 3.43 -7.23 4.34
N THR A 28 4.44 -6.57 3.79
CA THR A 28 5.06 -5.41 4.43
C THR A 28 4.09 -4.22 4.43
N PRO A 29 3.76 -3.63 5.59
CA PRO A 29 2.87 -2.49 5.64
C PRO A 29 3.45 -1.28 4.90
N GLY A 30 2.56 -0.47 4.33
CA GLY A 30 2.93 0.84 3.79
C GLY A 30 3.32 1.85 4.88
N PRO A 31 3.77 3.04 4.49
CA PRO A 31 3.95 3.49 3.11
C PRO A 31 5.20 2.89 2.47
N TRP A 32 5.12 2.62 1.17
CA TRP A 32 6.28 2.30 0.35
C TRP A 32 6.71 3.54 -0.43
N LYS A 33 7.98 3.59 -0.80
CA LYS A 33 8.56 4.65 -1.62
C LYS A 33 9.35 4.04 -2.76
N TYR A 34 9.32 4.66 -3.94
CA TYR A 34 10.27 4.31 -4.98
C TYR A 34 11.58 5.09 -4.74
N ALA A 35 12.71 4.50 -5.12
CA ALA A 35 14.02 5.12 -5.01
C ALA A 35 14.85 4.84 -6.28
N LYS A 36 15.60 5.85 -6.72
CA LYS A 36 16.61 5.72 -7.77
C LYS A 36 17.97 5.60 -7.11
N ASN A 37 18.67 4.52 -7.42
CA ASN A 37 19.89 4.13 -6.74
C ASN A 37 21.13 4.18 -7.63
N GLY A 38 21.05 4.93 -8.74
CA GLY A 38 22.12 5.06 -9.72
C GLY A 38 22.15 3.88 -10.70
N PRO A 39 23.29 3.66 -11.38
CA PRO A 39 23.36 2.66 -12.45
C PRO A 39 23.10 1.23 -11.98
N HIS A 40 22.44 0.45 -12.83
CA HIS A 40 22.23 -0.99 -12.59
C HIS A 40 23.56 -1.74 -12.56
N TRP A 41 23.67 -2.76 -11.70
CA TRP A 41 24.94 -3.42 -11.35
C TRP A 41 25.64 -4.12 -12.51
N ASN A 42 24.90 -4.60 -13.51
CA ASN A 42 25.44 -5.27 -14.71
C ASN A 42 25.27 -4.48 -16.01
N ASN A 43 24.59 -3.33 -15.97
CA ASN A 43 24.31 -2.54 -17.15
C ASN A 43 24.20 -1.06 -16.79
N ALA A 44 25.29 -0.32 -17.01
CA ALA A 44 25.35 1.09 -16.66
C ALA A 44 24.41 1.99 -17.49
N ALA A 45 23.81 1.47 -18.57
CA ALA A 45 22.79 2.19 -19.34
C ALA A 45 21.39 2.09 -18.72
N LEU A 46 21.19 1.23 -17.72
CA LEU A 46 19.93 1.12 -16.98
C LEU A 46 20.04 1.81 -15.63
N GLU A 47 18.96 2.44 -15.19
CA GLU A 47 18.81 2.97 -13.84
C GLU A 47 18.37 1.85 -12.90
N ARG A 48 18.97 1.75 -11.71
CA ARG A 48 18.51 0.87 -10.64
C ARG A 48 17.38 1.56 -9.89
N ILE A 49 16.16 1.10 -10.10
CA ILE A 49 14.98 1.57 -9.37
C ILE A 49 14.53 0.47 -8.40
N SER A 50 14.27 0.87 -7.15
CA SER A 50 13.76 -0.02 -6.11
C SER A 50 12.51 0.53 -5.45
N ILE A 51 11.77 -0.37 -4.81
CA ILE A 51 10.69 -0.05 -3.88
C ILE A 51 11.21 -0.32 -2.48
N GLU A 52 11.08 0.66 -1.61
CA GLU A 52 11.62 0.65 -0.27
C GLU A 52 10.52 0.90 0.76
N PHE A 53 10.70 0.42 1.98
CA PHE A 53 9.88 0.74 3.13
C PHE A 53 10.76 1.24 4.29
N GLY A 54 10.12 1.86 5.28
CA GLY A 54 10.80 2.30 6.49
C GLY A 54 11.77 3.48 6.30
N ILE A 55 12.34 3.93 7.42
CA ILE A 55 13.30 5.03 7.45
C ILE A 55 14.69 4.62 6.97
N TYR A 56 14.99 3.32 7.01
CA TYR A 56 16.28 2.77 6.62
C TYR A 56 16.35 2.37 5.15
N GLY A 57 15.22 2.45 4.43
CA GLY A 57 15.16 2.12 3.00
C GLY A 57 15.26 0.62 2.76
N GLU A 58 14.63 -0.18 3.62
CA GLU A 58 14.59 -1.63 3.44
C GLU A 58 13.87 -1.99 2.12
N ASN A 59 14.40 -2.96 1.38
CA ASN A 59 13.94 -3.25 0.02
C ASN A 59 12.70 -4.16 -0.01
N ILE A 60 11.65 -3.73 -0.70
CA ILE A 60 10.46 -4.52 -1.06
C ILE A 60 10.65 -5.19 -2.43
N ALA A 61 11.14 -4.42 -3.39
CA ALA A 61 11.43 -4.86 -4.74
C ALA A 61 12.67 -4.13 -5.26
N ASP A 62 13.51 -4.85 -6.00
CA ASP A 62 14.69 -4.30 -6.65
C ASP A 62 14.60 -4.53 -8.16
N THR A 63 15.33 -3.71 -8.93
CA THR A 63 15.40 -3.83 -10.39
C THR A 63 14.05 -3.61 -11.10
N VAL A 64 13.31 -2.58 -10.69
CA VAL A 64 12.16 -2.10 -11.48
C VAL A 64 12.69 -1.34 -12.70
N TYR A 65 12.23 -1.70 -13.91
CA TYR A 65 12.80 -1.16 -15.14
C TYR A 65 12.34 0.27 -15.45
N GLU A 66 11.07 0.57 -15.22
CA GLU A 66 10.47 1.86 -15.55
C GLU A 66 10.06 2.62 -14.29
N GLU A 67 10.26 3.94 -14.31
CA GLU A 67 9.90 4.80 -13.17
C GLU A 67 8.38 4.80 -12.91
N ASN A 68 7.57 4.73 -13.96
CA ASN A 68 6.10 4.71 -13.83
C ASN A 68 5.62 3.43 -13.13
N ASP A 69 6.22 2.29 -13.48
CA ASP A 69 5.93 1.01 -12.82
C ASP A 69 6.32 1.09 -11.34
N ALA A 70 7.48 1.66 -11.04
CA ALA A 70 7.94 1.80 -9.66
C ALA A 70 7.01 2.70 -8.83
N ARG A 71 6.52 3.80 -9.42
CA ARG A 71 5.53 4.67 -8.76
C ARG A 71 4.22 3.95 -8.50
N LEU A 72 3.74 3.16 -9.46
CA LEU A 72 2.52 2.36 -9.30
C LEU A 72 2.67 1.32 -8.19
N ILE A 73 3.80 0.59 -8.16
CA ILE A 73 4.08 -0.41 -7.13
C ILE A 73 4.20 0.26 -5.76
N ALA A 74 4.90 1.39 -5.65
CA ALA A 74 5.01 2.12 -4.38
C ALA A 74 3.65 2.59 -3.85
N ALA A 75 2.70 2.90 -4.74
CA ALA A 75 1.34 3.28 -4.37
C ALA A 75 0.42 2.08 -4.08
N ALA A 76 0.87 0.83 -4.28
CA ALA A 76 0.04 -0.36 -4.13
C ALA A 76 -0.65 -0.48 -2.74
N PRO A 77 0.01 -0.15 -1.61
CA PRO A 77 -0.67 -0.16 -0.32
C PRO A 77 -1.85 0.81 -0.24
N ASP A 78 -1.66 2.05 -0.70
CA ASP A 78 -2.71 3.07 -0.69
C ASP A 78 -3.84 2.73 -1.67
N LEU A 79 -3.51 2.11 -2.81
CA LEU A 79 -4.48 1.64 -3.80
C LEU A 79 -5.34 0.50 -3.25
N LEU A 80 -4.74 -0.47 -2.55
CA LEU A 80 -5.48 -1.57 -1.92
C LEU A 80 -6.42 -1.04 -0.83
N GLU A 81 -5.97 -0.11 0.01
CA GLU A 81 -6.84 0.54 1.00
C GLU A 81 -8.00 1.31 0.34
N ALA A 82 -7.74 2.03 -0.76
CA ALA A 82 -8.78 2.72 -1.51
C ALA A 82 -9.82 1.74 -2.10
N CYS A 83 -9.37 0.60 -2.63
CA CYS A 83 -10.25 -0.46 -3.13
C CYS A 83 -11.11 -1.06 -2.01
N GLU A 84 -10.52 -1.37 -0.85
CA GLU A 84 -11.26 -1.92 0.30
C GLU A 84 -12.35 -0.96 0.80
N ARG A 85 -12.03 0.34 0.88
CA ARG A 85 -13.00 1.38 1.25
C ARG A 85 -14.11 1.49 0.22
N ALA A 86 -13.78 1.53 -1.08
CA ALA A 86 -14.78 1.57 -2.15
C ALA A 86 -15.72 0.37 -2.10
N ARG A 87 -15.18 -0.84 -1.91
CA ARG A 87 -15.94 -2.08 -1.72
C ARG A 87 -16.89 -1.96 -0.53
N SER A 88 -16.40 -1.51 0.61
CA SER A 88 -17.20 -1.35 1.83
C SER A 88 -18.38 -0.39 1.61
N HIS A 89 -18.17 0.72 0.92
CA HIS A 89 -19.24 1.67 0.58
C HIS A 89 -20.33 1.05 -0.30
N LEU A 90 -19.95 0.23 -1.29
CA LEU A 90 -20.92 -0.42 -2.18
C LEU A 90 -21.76 -1.47 -1.45
N TYR A 91 -21.14 -2.28 -0.58
CA TYR A 91 -21.88 -3.21 0.26
C TYR A 91 -22.84 -2.48 1.22
N GLN A 92 -22.40 -1.37 1.84
CA GLN A 92 -23.26 -0.56 2.71
C GLN A 92 -24.45 0.09 1.97
N ALA A 93 -24.28 0.37 0.67
CA ALA A 93 -25.35 0.87 -0.18
C ALA A 93 -26.33 -0.21 -0.64
N GLY A 94 -26.09 -1.49 -0.32
CA GLY A 94 -26.96 -2.62 -0.63
C GLY A 94 -26.77 -3.19 -2.04
N TYR A 95 -25.62 -2.96 -2.67
CA TYR A 95 -25.27 -3.63 -3.93
C TYR A 95 -24.72 -5.03 -3.66
N GLU A 96 -24.98 -5.93 -4.59
CA GLU A 96 -24.45 -7.29 -4.61
C GLU A 96 -23.47 -7.45 -5.79
N PRO A 97 -22.33 -8.14 -5.63
CA PRO A 97 -21.37 -8.32 -6.70
C PRO A 97 -21.97 -9.17 -7.82
N LYS A 98 -21.88 -8.67 -9.06
CA LYS A 98 -22.35 -9.41 -10.24
C LYS A 98 -21.51 -9.08 -11.47
N GLU A 99 -20.78 -10.08 -11.94
CA GLU A 99 -19.99 -9.98 -13.17
C GLU A 99 -20.86 -9.64 -14.38
N ASN A 100 -20.39 -8.70 -15.21
CA ASN A 100 -21.07 -8.24 -16.43
C ASN A 100 -22.48 -7.68 -16.16
N SER A 101 -22.74 -7.13 -14.96
CA SER A 101 -24.01 -6.46 -14.67
C SER A 101 -24.19 -5.20 -15.53
N LEU A 102 -25.42 -4.92 -15.93
CA LEU A 102 -25.78 -3.64 -16.55
C LEU A 102 -25.82 -2.50 -15.52
N ASN A 103 -25.85 -2.83 -14.23
CA ASN A 103 -25.66 -1.87 -13.16
C ASN A 103 -24.15 -1.71 -12.91
N PRO A 104 -23.57 -0.53 -13.20
CA PRO A 104 -22.12 -0.34 -13.08
C PRO A 104 -21.60 -0.54 -11.65
N ASN A 105 -22.43 -0.35 -10.63
CA ASN A 105 -22.03 -0.53 -9.23
C ASN A 105 -21.91 -2.01 -8.84
N GLU A 106 -22.74 -2.88 -9.41
CA GLU A 106 -22.67 -4.34 -9.17
C GLU A 106 -21.45 -4.97 -9.87
N ASP A 107 -21.17 -4.51 -11.10
CA ASP A 107 -19.98 -4.96 -11.84
C ASP A 107 -18.68 -4.42 -11.20
N LEU A 108 -18.67 -3.14 -10.79
CA LEU A 108 -17.54 -2.58 -10.04
C LEU A 108 -17.30 -3.32 -8.72
N LEU A 109 -18.36 -3.66 -7.98
CA LEU A 109 -18.24 -4.43 -6.74
C LEU A 109 -17.61 -5.80 -6.99
N PHE A 110 -18.02 -6.49 -8.06
CA PHE A 110 -17.40 -7.75 -8.49
C PHE A 110 -15.90 -7.58 -8.82
N GLN A 111 -15.53 -6.52 -9.56
CA GLN A 111 -14.14 -6.24 -9.91
C GLN A 111 -13.28 -5.91 -8.68
N LEU A 112 -13.84 -5.19 -7.70
CA LEU A 112 -13.16 -4.87 -6.44
C LEU A 112 -12.92 -6.14 -5.62
N ASP A 113 -13.92 -7.01 -5.50
CA ASP A 113 -13.78 -8.29 -4.80
C ASP A 113 -12.69 -9.18 -5.43
N ALA A 114 -12.71 -9.31 -6.76
CA ALA A 114 -11.70 -10.08 -7.48
C ALA A 114 -10.29 -9.47 -7.31
N THR A 115 -10.17 -8.15 -7.42
CA THR A 115 -8.88 -7.45 -7.31
C THR A 115 -8.30 -7.55 -5.90
N ILE A 116 -9.13 -7.36 -4.87
CA ILE A 116 -8.72 -7.47 -3.47
C ILE A 116 -8.31 -8.92 -3.16
N SER A 117 -9.10 -9.91 -3.58
CA SER A 117 -8.79 -11.34 -3.37
C SER A 117 -7.43 -11.70 -3.97
N ASN A 118 -7.17 -11.27 -5.22
CA ASN A 118 -5.87 -11.44 -5.86
C ASN A 118 -4.72 -10.76 -5.09
N ALA A 119 -4.95 -9.56 -4.54
CA ALA A 119 -3.93 -8.81 -3.80
C ALA A 119 -3.59 -9.43 -2.44
N ILE A 120 -4.57 -10.05 -1.77
CA ILE A 120 -4.38 -10.70 -0.45
C ILE A 120 -4.06 -12.20 -0.55
N GLY A 121 -4.19 -12.79 -1.75
CA GLY A 121 -3.87 -14.19 -2.03
C GLY A 121 -4.97 -15.18 -1.65
N GLU A 122 -6.23 -14.79 -1.84
CA GLU A 122 -7.44 -15.60 -1.61
C GLU A 122 -8.14 -16.04 -2.91
#